data_AF-A0AAW5YZD9-F1
#
_entry.id   AF-A0AAW5YZD9-F1
#
_cell.length_a   1.000
_cell.length_b   1.000
_cell.length_c   1.000
_cell.angle_alpha   90.00
_cell.angle_beta   90.00
_cell.angle_gamma   90.00
#
_symmetry.space_group_name_H-M   'P 1'
#
loop_
_entity.id
_entity.type
_entity.pdbx_description
1 polymer ?
#
loop_
_entity_poly.entity_id
_entity_poly.type
_entity_poly.pdbx_seq_one_letter_code
_entity_poly.pdbx_strand_id
1 'polypeptide(L)'
;QRPVDVVKGLKGWTARKWFELHPETKQMLWGGHLWSPSYFMSTLGDMSKEVVKNYIASQYTAAMKKQQNGKYGELERKRRKRRKRRKRRKRN
;
A
#
# COMPACT_ATOMS: atom_id res chain seq x y z
N GLN A 1 -16.67 -23.81 -10.62
CA GLN A 1 -15.64 -23.44 -9.61
C GLN A 1 -16.08 -22.18 -8.91
N ARG A 2 -15.90 -22.06 -7.58
CA ARG A 2 -16.20 -20.81 -6.88
C ARG A 2 -15.02 -19.86 -7.03
N PRO A 3 -15.23 -18.56 -7.26
CA PRO A 3 -14.13 -17.60 -7.38
C PRO A 3 -13.19 -17.58 -6.16
N VAL A 4 -13.73 -17.90 -4.98
CA VAL A 4 -12.97 -18.04 -3.72
C VAL A 4 -11.89 -19.13 -3.83
N ASP A 5 -12.20 -20.26 -4.46
CA ASP A 5 -11.27 -21.38 -4.59
C ASP A 5 -10.07 -21.00 -5.47
N VAL A 6 -10.32 -20.23 -6.53
CA VAL A 6 -9.28 -19.72 -7.44
C VAL A 6 -8.35 -18.76 -6.71
N VAL A 7 -8.89 -17.80 -5.96
CA VAL A 7 -8.08 -16.83 -5.19
C VAL A 7 -7.26 -17.53 -4.11
N LYS A 8 -7.85 -18.51 -3.42
CA LYS A 8 -7.16 -19.31 -2.40
C LYS A 8 -5.98 -20.09 -3.00
N GLY A 9 -6.20 -20.74 -4.14
CA GLY A 9 -5.16 -21.46 -4.86
C GLY A 9 -4.03 -20.53 -5.31
N LEU A 10 -4.38 -19.42 -5.96
CA LEU A 10 -3.41 -18.45 -6.48
C LEU A 10 -2.56 -17.85 -5.35
N LYS A 11 -3.18 -17.26 -4.33
CA LYS A 11 -2.45 -16.64 -3.21
C LYS A 11 -1.60 -17.66 -2.45
N GLY A 12 -2.14 -18.87 -2.21
CA GLY A 12 -1.41 -19.92 -1.49
C GLY A 12 -0.19 -20.42 -2.26
N TRP A 13 -0.39 -20.78 -3.54
CA TRP A 13 0.69 -21.33 -4.35
C TRP A 13 1.80 -20.31 -4.63
N THR A 14 1.43 -19.07 -4.95
CA THR A 14 2.40 -17.98 -5.16
C THR A 14 3.16 -17.65 -3.89
N ALA A 15 2.50 -17.58 -2.73
CA ALA A 15 3.19 -17.36 -1.45
C ALA A 15 4.18 -18.48 -1.14
N ARG A 16 3.77 -19.75 -1.33
CA ARG A 16 4.65 -20.90 -1.13
C ARG A 16 5.88 -20.82 -2.04
N LYS A 17 5.66 -20.60 -3.34
CA LYS A 17 6.76 -20.52 -4.32
C LYS A 17 7.69 -19.34 -4.05
N TRP A 18 7.15 -18.20 -3.64
CA TRP A 18 7.95 -17.04 -3.27
C TRP A 18 8.88 -17.37 -2.10
N PHE A 19 8.39 -17.98 -1.02
CA PHE A 19 9.23 -18.31 0.13
C PHE A 19 10.18 -19.48 -0.11
N GLU A 20 9.90 -20.37 -1.07
CA GLU A 20 10.86 -21.37 -1.55
C GLU A 20 12.06 -20.72 -2.27
N LEU A 21 11.81 -19.66 -3.05
CA LEU A 21 12.84 -18.95 -3.82
C LEU A 21 13.57 -17.85 -3.01
N HIS A 22 12.86 -17.22 -2.09
CA HIS A 22 13.30 -16.04 -1.33
C HIS A 22 13.12 -16.21 0.18
N PRO A 23 13.84 -17.16 0.80
CA PRO A 23 13.73 -17.43 2.23
C PRO A 23 14.06 -16.22 3.11
N GLU A 24 14.92 -15.31 2.64
CA GLU A 24 15.28 -14.05 3.31
C GLU A 24 14.08 -13.14 3.56
N THR A 25 13.09 -13.18 2.66
CA THR A 25 11.91 -12.33 2.76
C THR A 25 10.97 -12.76 3.88
N LYS A 26 11.11 -13.98 4.41
CA LYS A 26 10.23 -14.51 5.47
C LYS A 26 10.34 -13.72 6.77
N GLN A 27 11.51 -13.18 7.08
CA GLN A 27 11.72 -12.34 8.26
C GLN A 27 11.32 -10.88 8.01
N MET A 28 11.43 -10.42 6.76
CA MET A 28 11.12 -9.03 6.37
C MET A 28 9.61 -8.81 6.17
N LEU A 29 8.90 -9.83 5.67
CA LEU A 29 7.48 -9.81 5.42
C LEU A 29 6.74 -10.38 6.62
N TRP A 30 5.74 -9.64 7.11
CA TRP A 30 4.75 -9.94 8.17
C TRP A 30 4.75 -11.36 8.79
N GLY A 31 5.87 -11.83 9.35
CA GLY A 31 6.00 -13.18 9.91
C GLY A 31 5.84 -14.34 8.92
N GLY A 32 6.19 -14.15 7.64
CA GLY A 32 6.03 -15.19 6.60
C GLY A 32 4.67 -15.20 5.90
N HIS A 33 3.91 -14.10 5.98
CA HIS A 33 2.75 -13.86 5.13
C HIS A 33 3.15 -12.98 3.94
N LEU A 34 2.93 -13.45 2.71
CA LEU A 34 3.21 -12.65 1.49
C LEU A 34 2.03 -11.72 1.15
N TRP A 35 0.81 -12.23 1.25
CA TRP A 35 -0.41 -11.53 0.85
C TRP A 35 -1.24 -11.12 2.05
N SER A 36 -1.97 -10.01 1.93
CA SER A 36 -3.08 -9.70 2.86
C SER A 36 -4.10 -10.84 2.83
N PRO A 37 -4.68 -11.22 3.99
CA PRO A 37 -5.75 -12.22 4.06
C PRO A 37 -6.96 -11.81 3.21
N SER A 38 -7.24 -10.51 3.09
CA SER A 38 -8.34 -9.96 2.31
C SER A 38 -8.04 -9.93 0.81
N TYR A 39 -9.08 -10.02 -0.02
CA TYR A 39 -9.02 -9.78 -1.46
C TYR A 39 -10.22 -8.96 -1.93
N PHE A 40 -10.10 -8.36 -3.11
CA PHE A 40 -11.19 -7.66 -3.80
C PHE A 40 -11.39 -8.31 -5.16
N MET A 41 -12.65 -8.46 -5.57
CA MET A 41 -13.03 -9.02 -6.86
C MET A 41 -14.24 -8.25 -7.37
N SER A 42 -14.22 -7.87 -8.65
CA SER A 42 -15.32 -7.22 -9.35
C SER A 42 -15.44 -7.83 -10.75
N THR A 43 -16.65 -7.82 -11.30
CA THR A 43 -16.92 -8.13 -12.70
C THR A 43 -16.27 -7.10 -13.63
N LEU A 44 -15.87 -7.55 -14.82
CA LEU A 44 -15.41 -6.66 -15.88
C LEU A 44 -16.59 -5.81 -16.35
N GLY A 45 -16.55 -4.51 -16.03
CA GLY A 45 -17.64 -3.56 -16.30
C GLY A 45 -17.84 -2.56 -15.16
N ASP A 46 -17.84 -3.05 -13.91
CA ASP A 46 -18.07 -2.23 -12.71
C ASP A 46 -16.76 -1.74 -12.05
N MET A 47 -15.61 -2.08 -12.63
CA MET A 47 -14.31 -1.78 -12.04
C MET A 47 -13.79 -0.39 -12.46
N SER A 48 -13.81 0.56 -11.52
CA SER A 48 -13.15 1.87 -11.68
C SER A 48 -11.84 1.92 -10.87
N LYS A 49 -10.91 2.80 -11.30
CA LYS A 49 -9.67 3.08 -10.55
C LYS A 49 -9.97 3.57 -9.13
N GLU A 50 -11.08 4.28 -8.95
CA GLU A 50 -11.50 4.81 -7.65
C GLU A 50 -11.91 3.70 -6.70
N VAL A 51 -12.65 2.70 -7.19
CA VAL A 51 -13.07 1.54 -6.37
C VAL A 51 -11.85 0.77 -5.86
N VAL A 52 -10.87 0.51 -6.74
CA VAL A 52 -9.62 -0.17 -6.34
C VAL A 52 -8.83 0.68 -5.34
N LYS A 53 -8.74 1.99 -5.57
CA LYS A 53 -8.06 2.92 -4.67
C LYS A 53 -8.73 2.97 -3.30
N ASN A 54 -10.06 2.98 -3.27
CA ASN A 54 -10.84 2.97 -2.03
C ASN A 54 -10.66 1.65 -1.27
N TYR A 55 -10.62 0.51 -1.97
CA TYR A 55 -10.29 -0.77 -1.36
C TYR A 55 -8.89 -0.75 -0.75
N ILE A 56 -7.87 -0.31 -1.48
CA ILE A 56 -6.50 -0.22 -0.95
C ILE A 56 -6.45 0.73 0.27
N ALA A 57 -7.15 1.86 0.20
CA ALA A 57 -7.22 2.83 1.30
C ALA A 57 -7.94 2.28 2.55
N SER A 58 -8.91 1.38 2.38
CA SER A 58 -9.63 0.74 3.48
C SER A 58 -8.79 -0.32 4.18
N GLN A 59 -7.82 -0.95 3.50
CA GLN A 59 -6.92 -1.94 4.10
C GLN A 59 -5.92 -1.35 5.11
N TYR A 60 -5.67 -0.04 5.10
CA TYR A 60 -4.75 0.57 6.06
C TYR A 60 -5.39 0.81 7.42
N THR A 61 -4.72 0.36 8.49
CA THR A 61 -5.12 0.67 9.87
C THR A 61 -4.98 2.18 10.16
N ALA A 62 -5.70 2.68 11.16
CA ALA A 62 -5.62 4.08 11.59
C ALA A 62 -4.17 4.49 11.94
N ALA A 63 -3.38 3.57 12.50
CA ALA A 63 -1.96 3.78 12.77
C ALA A 63 -1.13 3.96 11.48
N MET A 64 -1.35 3.11 10.46
CA MET A 64 -0.68 3.24 9.17
C MET A 64 -1.09 4.52 8.42
N LYS A 65 -2.36 4.93 8.53
CA LYS A 65 -2.85 6.20 7.97
C LYS A 65 -2.16 7.40 8.62
N LYS A 66 -1.96 7.39 9.95
CA LYS A 66 -1.21 8.43 10.68
C LYS A 66 0.25 8.52 10.20
N GLN A 67 0.91 7.41 9.91
CA GLN A 67 2.29 7.40 9.41
C GLN A 67 2.41 7.99 8.00
N GLN A 68 1.48 7.68 7.09
CA GLN A 68 1.46 8.30 5.76
C GLN A 68 1.17 9.81 5.82
N ASN A 69 0.17 10.21 6.59
CA ASN A 69 -0.17 11.63 6.76
C ASN A 69 0.95 12.40 7.47
N GLY A 70 1.67 11.78 8.39
CA GLY A 70 2.84 12.35 9.05
C GLY A 70 3.97 12.66 8.07
N LYS A 71 4.33 11.69 7.20
CA LYS A 71 5.40 11.83 6.20
C LYS A 71 5.07 12.91 5.16
N TYR A 72 3.83 12.94 4.66
CA TYR A 72 3.36 13.98 3.74
C TYR A 72 3.24 15.36 4.41
N GLY A 73 2.75 15.41 5.65
CA GLY A 73 2.65 16.64 6.44
C GLY A 73 4.02 17.26 6.74
N GLU A 74 5.05 16.44 6.96
CA GLU A 74 6.42 16.92 7.14
C GLU A 74 7.04 17.44 5.84
N LEU A 75 6.83 16.74 4.72
CA LEU A 75 7.29 17.17 3.40
C LEU A 75 6.69 18.53 3.01
N GLU A 76 5.38 18.72 3.21
CA GLU A 76 4.70 19.98 2.94
C GLU A 76 5.19 21.12 3.85
N ARG A 77 5.43 20.84 5.15
CA ARG A 77 6.09 21.81 6.05
C ARG A 77 7.47 22.21 5.55
N LYS A 78 8.29 21.26 5.08
CA LYS A 78 9.62 21.52 4.49
C LYS A 78 9.53 22.34 3.20
N ARG A 79 8.60 22.00 2.29
CA ARG A 79 8.32 22.75 1.05
C ARG A 79 7.91 24.20 1.34
N ARG A 80 7.01 24.41 2.31
CA ARG A 80 6.53 25.74 2.72
C ARG A 80 7.64 26.58 3.33
N LYS A 81 8.49 26.00 4.19
CA LYS A 81 9.69 26.68 4.74
C LYS A 81 10.68 27.09 3.63
N ARG A 82 10.94 26.20 2.65
CA ARG A 82 11.79 26.51 1.48
C ARG A 82 11.23 27.66 0.64
N ARG A 83 9.92 27.65 0.35
CA ARG A 83 9.23 28.74 -0.38
C ARG A 83 9.37 30.08 0.36
N LYS A 84 9.17 30.11 1.67
CA LYS A 84 9.36 31.33 2.48
C LYS A 84 10.80 31.85 2.45
N ARG A 85 11.80 30.97 2.57
CA ARG A 85 13.23 31.35 2.46
C ARG A 85 13.57 31.95 1.09
N ARG A 86 13.08 31.33 0.00
CA ARG A 86 13.26 31.85 -1.37
C ARG A 86 12.63 33.23 -1.57
N LYS A 87 11.45 33.48 -1.01
CA LYS A 87 10.80 34.79 -1.07
C LYS A 87 11.58 35.87 -0.29
N ARG A 88 12.13 35.53 0.88
CA ARG A 88 12.97 36.46 1.66
C ARG A 88 14.26 36.85 0.92
N ARG A 89 14.92 35.89 0.27
CA ARG A 89 16.14 36.14 -0.54
C ARG A 89 15.93 37.01 -1.77
N LYS A 90 14.69 37.15 -2.27
CA LYS A 90 14.36 38.02 -3.40
C LYS A 90 13.97 39.45 -2.97
N ARG A 91 13.85 39.70 -1.66
CA ARG A 91 13.45 40.99 -1.08
C ARG A 91 14.63 41.75 -0.46
N ASN A 92 15.76 41.08 -0.26
CA ASN A 92 17.09 41.68 -0.09
C ASN A 92 17.77 41.70 -1.46
#